data_AF-A0A843A3H5-F1
#
_entry.id   AF-A0A843A3H5-F1
#
_cell.length_a   1.000
_cell.length_b   1.000
_cell.length_c   1.000
_cell.angle_alpha   90.00
_cell.angle_beta   90.00
_cell.angle_gamma   90.00
#
_symmetry.space_group_name_H-M   'P 1'
#
loop_
_entity.id
_entity.type
_entity.pdbx_description
1 polymer ?
#
loop_
_entity_poly.entity_id
_entity_poly.type
_entity_poly.pdbx_seq_one_letter_code
_entity_poly.pdbx_strand_id
1 'polypeptide(L)'
;MTYKHKDPTKQKTREHFNRQTEEPEFIKAFQTSQKINDFLTDDIEAQGTRKAYTRALKGFFREQKIYNIDEYIKNPETLENGDKITYKDELERHIKKHKTYVSDTLQYEGNTIHLTLSAVRSFLETNKIELGNKFWRDFEKRGKGTRAVTDTKTPDIKTLREILNQGDTETKAAFLIQMNNGARIDQIPTLEWSNIQELNNEFPMIVYHPDQNKTKRLIKTFITPETKELLLQYRNQREAIIKARKGRKGQRDHLRKNELDENKIFPMTTNNLQKKWRTMCVKAGHYVPDDRTNRPAYGSHCLRRYFLDNFGDRDLAKLFCGKTTRNEEAYFRKPDNELRKIYAEHADKITILKETSENTIKTNALRDELEQWKQKYNNLEAKHKGESDVLRDRFTQQDKKLDRLSRTIDMLAYRETIPVPPKDLDPTIFDSEALKIFDERVEQEIQRKRNRLKEQIRNNPDVEIIDIDGVPYLKRKTKTPKEESFLKALDLLSLIHEKKDTIDKNSKSKQKDLKKELDKLEQQTKRLLLDDLSKHLTDKLPNKGPILTNDEIKIIEQELGRPLTTEEKKSLTIQPTAKKF
;
A
#
# COMPACT_ATOMS: atom_id res chain seq x y z
N MET A 1 -2.92 -24.93 -2.13
CA MET A 1 -2.62 -25.31 -0.72
C MET A 1 -3.86 -25.07 0.11
N THR A 2 -4.59 -26.13 0.45
CA THR A 2 -5.75 -26.05 1.35
C THR A 2 -5.27 -25.95 2.80
N TYR A 3 -5.50 -24.80 3.43
CA TYR A 3 -5.18 -24.56 4.84
C TYR A 3 -5.95 -25.53 5.73
N LYS A 4 -5.25 -26.39 6.49
CA LYS A 4 -5.86 -27.15 7.57
C LYS A 4 -6.19 -26.18 8.71
N HIS A 5 -7.44 -25.76 8.81
CA HIS A 5 -7.92 -25.00 9.96
C HIS A 5 -7.66 -25.79 11.24
N LYS A 6 -6.95 -25.18 12.20
CA LYS A 6 -6.79 -25.76 13.53
C LYS A 6 -8.12 -25.84 14.25
N ASP A 7 -8.19 -26.87 15.09
CA ASP A 7 -9.27 -27.10 16.03
C ASP A 7 -9.54 -25.84 16.90
N PRO A 8 -10.69 -25.16 16.71
CA PRO A 8 -11.02 -23.91 17.40
C PRO A 8 -11.13 -24.07 18.93
N THR A 9 -11.17 -25.31 19.44
CA THR A 9 -11.18 -25.58 20.89
C THR A 9 -9.90 -25.13 21.61
N LYS A 10 -8.73 -25.21 20.96
CA LYS A 10 -7.43 -24.86 21.58
C LYS A 10 -7.23 -23.35 21.79
N GLN A 11 -7.82 -22.52 20.93
CA GLN A 11 -7.73 -21.06 21.07
C GLN A 11 -8.66 -20.55 22.17
N LYS A 12 -9.83 -21.20 22.34
CA LYS A 12 -10.78 -20.90 23.41
C LYS A 12 -10.17 -21.14 24.80
N THR A 13 -9.34 -22.16 25.01
CA THR A 13 -8.73 -22.46 26.32
C THR A 13 -7.79 -21.35 26.82
N ARG A 14 -6.96 -20.78 25.93
CA ARG A 14 -6.06 -19.65 26.27
C ARG A 14 -6.80 -18.35 26.54
N GLU A 15 -7.81 -18.03 25.73
CA GLU A 15 -8.64 -16.84 25.95
C GLU A 15 -9.51 -17.00 27.20
N HIS A 16 -10.00 -18.20 27.47
CA HIS A 16 -10.79 -18.52 28.66
C HIS A 16 -9.96 -18.40 29.94
N PHE A 17 -8.70 -18.83 29.97
CA PHE A 17 -7.82 -18.63 31.15
C PHE A 17 -7.55 -17.15 31.45
N ASN A 18 -7.49 -16.30 30.43
CA ASN A 18 -7.34 -14.85 30.62
C ASN A 18 -8.68 -14.14 30.94
N ARG A 19 -9.83 -14.82 30.78
CA ARG A 19 -11.18 -14.25 30.96
C ARG A 19 -12.00 -14.90 32.07
N GLN A 20 -11.57 -16.02 32.66
CA GLN A 20 -12.17 -16.50 33.89
C GLN A 20 -12.06 -15.36 34.89
N THR A 21 -13.21 -14.93 35.41
CA THR A 21 -13.32 -13.97 36.50
C THR A 21 -12.48 -14.52 37.62
N GLU A 22 -11.29 -13.95 37.77
CA GLU A 22 -10.38 -14.34 38.82
C GLU A 22 -11.12 -14.18 40.14
N GLU A 23 -11.03 -15.18 41.01
CA GLU A 23 -11.64 -15.11 42.33
C GLU A 23 -11.21 -13.79 43.01
N PRO A 24 -12.15 -12.89 43.32
CA PRO A 24 -11.82 -11.57 43.85
C PRO A 24 -10.92 -11.64 45.08
N GLU A 25 -11.10 -12.70 45.89
CA GLU A 25 -10.30 -13.01 47.07
C GLU A 25 -8.83 -13.27 46.71
N PHE A 26 -8.55 -14.06 45.68
CA PHE A 26 -7.18 -14.29 45.22
C PHE A 26 -6.51 -13.02 44.69
N ILE A 27 -7.23 -12.22 43.88
CA ILE A 27 -6.68 -10.94 43.40
C ILE A 27 -6.30 -10.07 44.59
N LYS A 28 -7.23 -9.93 45.56
CA LYS A 28 -7.02 -9.11 46.75
C LYS A 28 -5.80 -9.61 47.52
N ALA A 29 -5.74 -10.91 47.83
CA ALA A 29 -4.64 -11.49 48.58
C ALA A 29 -3.27 -11.34 47.87
N PHE A 30 -3.24 -11.52 46.55
CA PHE A 30 -2.04 -11.29 45.74
C PHE A 30 -1.59 -9.82 45.75
N GLN A 31 -2.53 -8.87 45.67
CA GLN A 31 -2.24 -7.43 45.69
C GLN A 31 -1.82 -6.93 47.07
N THR A 32 -2.32 -7.55 48.15
CA THR A 32 -1.99 -7.18 49.53
C THR A 32 -0.74 -7.87 50.07
N SER A 33 -0.19 -8.88 49.38
CA SER A 33 1.03 -9.57 49.82
C SER A 33 2.22 -8.61 49.81
N GLN A 34 2.84 -8.45 50.97
CA GLN A 34 4.00 -7.57 51.13
C GLN A 34 5.19 -8.12 50.33
N LYS A 35 5.46 -9.43 50.41
CA LYS A 35 6.60 -10.06 49.71
C LYS A 35 6.51 -9.93 48.20
N ILE A 36 5.29 -10.03 47.64
CA ILE A 36 5.06 -9.84 46.21
C ILE A 36 5.32 -8.40 45.81
N ASN A 37 4.82 -7.45 46.59
CA ASN A 37 5.01 -6.03 46.32
C ASN A 37 6.48 -5.65 46.41
N ASP A 38 7.16 -5.97 47.52
CA ASP A 38 8.60 -5.73 47.72
C ASP A 38 9.42 -6.26 46.55
N PHE A 39 9.23 -7.54 46.17
CA PHE A 39 9.92 -8.13 45.02
C PHE A 39 9.63 -7.40 43.71
N LEU A 40 8.36 -7.08 43.43
CA LEU A 40 7.99 -6.47 42.15
C LEU A 40 8.38 -5.00 42.06
N THR A 41 8.40 -4.25 43.17
CA THR A 41 8.73 -2.82 43.19
C THR A 41 10.21 -2.57 43.35
N ASP A 42 10.88 -3.31 44.23
CA ASP A 42 12.22 -2.97 44.71
C ASP A 42 13.30 -3.68 43.89
N ASP A 43 13.09 -4.96 43.54
CA ASP A 43 14.08 -5.74 42.79
C ASP A 43 13.94 -5.61 41.26
N ILE A 44 12.74 -5.24 40.77
CA ILE A 44 12.43 -5.24 39.34
C ILE A 44 12.20 -3.81 38.83
N GLU A 45 13.27 -3.20 38.32
CA GLU A 45 13.24 -1.85 37.73
C GLU A 45 12.38 -1.77 36.46
N ALA A 46 12.54 -2.73 35.55
CA ALA A 46 11.95 -2.67 34.23
C ALA A 46 10.45 -3.01 34.26
N GLN A 47 9.58 -2.04 33.94
CA GLN A 47 8.12 -2.21 33.95
C GLN A 47 7.62 -3.39 33.10
N GLY A 48 8.28 -3.66 31.96
CA GLY A 48 7.95 -4.81 31.11
C GLY A 48 8.22 -6.15 31.80
N THR A 49 9.37 -6.26 32.49
CA THR A 49 9.73 -7.42 33.31
C THR A 49 8.79 -7.55 34.49
N ARG A 50 8.47 -6.45 35.18
CA ARG A 50 7.50 -6.43 36.29
C ARG A 50 6.16 -7.01 35.85
N LYS A 51 5.56 -6.51 34.77
CA LYS A 51 4.29 -7.04 34.23
C LYS A 51 4.37 -8.53 33.87
N ALA A 52 5.49 -8.97 33.31
CA ALA A 52 5.71 -10.37 32.98
C ALA A 52 5.79 -11.24 34.25
N TYR A 53 6.55 -10.80 35.25
CA TYR A 53 6.75 -11.50 36.52
C TYR A 53 5.46 -11.51 37.34
N THR A 54 4.72 -10.40 37.41
CA THR A 54 3.38 -10.34 38.01
C THR A 54 2.48 -11.40 37.40
N ARG A 55 2.42 -11.51 36.06
CA ARG A 55 1.59 -12.54 35.41
C ARG A 55 2.05 -13.96 35.75
N ALA A 56 3.36 -14.20 35.77
CA ALA A 56 3.95 -15.49 36.09
C ALA A 56 3.63 -15.93 37.53
N LEU A 57 3.93 -15.07 38.50
CA LEU A 57 3.68 -15.32 39.92
C LEU A 57 2.19 -15.49 40.21
N LYS A 58 1.35 -14.62 39.63
CA LYS A 58 -0.11 -14.74 39.73
C LYS A 58 -0.60 -16.09 39.20
N GLY A 59 -0.03 -16.55 38.09
CA GLY A 59 -0.31 -17.88 37.54
C GLY A 59 0.10 -19.01 38.49
N PHE A 60 1.29 -18.92 39.07
CA PHE A 60 1.83 -19.90 40.02
C PHE A 60 0.97 -20.04 41.27
N PHE A 61 0.76 -18.96 42.03
CA PHE A 61 0.02 -19.03 43.29
C PHE A 61 -1.45 -19.42 43.09
N ARG A 62 -2.08 -18.93 42.01
CA ARG A 62 -3.46 -19.29 41.68
C ARG A 62 -3.62 -20.79 41.43
N GLU A 63 -2.74 -21.37 40.62
CA GLU A 63 -2.81 -22.80 40.31
C GLU A 63 -2.61 -23.68 41.54
N GLN A 64 -1.72 -23.26 42.45
CA GLN A 64 -1.49 -23.95 43.70
C GLN A 64 -2.54 -23.64 44.77
N LYS A 65 -3.52 -22.76 44.48
CA LYS A 65 -4.56 -22.31 45.42
C LYS A 65 -3.97 -21.72 46.71
N ILE A 66 -2.91 -20.94 46.57
CA ILE A 66 -2.24 -20.28 47.69
C ILE A 66 -2.76 -18.84 47.76
N TYR A 67 -3.60 -18.56 48.76
CA TYR A 67 -4.17 -17.24 48.99
C TYR A 67 -3.35 -16.45 50.01
N ASN A 68 -2.86 -17.08 51.09
CA ASN A 68 -1.97 -16.42 52.05
C ASN A 68 -0.49 -16.57 51.62
N ILE A 69 -0.08 -15.77 50.64
CA ILE A 69 1.27 -15.86 50.04
C ILE A 69 2.36 -15.55 51.07
N ASP A 70 2.15 -14.55 51.94
CA ASP A 70 3.18 -14.13 52.90
C ASP A 70 3.44 -15.19 53.96
N GLU A 71 2.40 -15.90 54.40
CA GLU A 71 2.50 -17.05 55.32
C GLU A 71 3.11 -18.29 54.63
N TYR A 72 2.73 -18.53 53.38
CA TYR A 72 3.24 -19.66 52.61
C TYR A 72 4.74 -19.55 52.34
N ILE A 73 5.25 -18.35 52.04
CA ILE A 73 6.67 -18.11 51.71
C ILE A 73 7.48 -17.90 53.00
N LYS A 74 7.89 -18.98 53.67
CA LYS A 74 8.67 -18.92 54.92
C LYS A 74 10.17 -18.82 54.67
N ASN A 75 10.90 -18.11 55.55
CA ASN A 75 12.36 -18.15 55.54
C ASN A 75 12.83 -19.55 56.02
N PRO A 76 13.52 -20.35 55.19
CA PRO A 76 13.94 -21.69 55.59
C PRO A 76 14.94 -21.72 56.75
N GLU A 77 15.59 -20.59 57.07
CA GLU A 77 16.52 -20.48 58.19
C GLU A 77 15.84 -20.42 59.55
N THR A 78 14.56 -20.04 59.60
CA THR A 78 13.78 -19.96 60.84
C THR A 78 13.01 -21.24 61.15
N LEU A 79 13.12 -22.26 60.30
CA LEU A 79 12.44 -23.54 60.45
C LEU A 79 13.39 -24.57 61.08
N GLU A 80 12.83 -25.50 61.86
CA GLU A 80 13.56 -26.68 62.31
C GLU A 80 14.01 -27.53 61.10
N ASN A 81 15.09 -28.30 61.25
CA ASN A 81 15.69 -29.02 60.12
C ASN A 81 14.71 -29.96 59.38
N GLY A 82 13.81 -30.65 60.11
CA GLY A 82 12.80 -31.52 59.51
C GLY A 82 11.74 -30.74 58.72
N ASP A 83 11.23 -29.64 59.29
CA ASP A 83 10.27 -28.76 58.66
C ASP A 83 10.85 -28.06 57.43
N LYS A 84 12.13 -27.68 57.50
CA LYS A 84 12.88 -27.07 56.40
C LYS A 84 12.94 -27.99 55.18
N ILE A 85 13.24 -29.27 55.38
CA ILE A 85 13.29 -30.27 54.31
C ILE A 85 11.89 -30.44 53.70
N THR A 86 10.89 -30.69 54.55
CA THR A 86 9.49 -30.88 54.14
C THR A 86 8.97 -29.69 53.34
N TYR A 87 9.24 -28.48 53.80
CA TYR A 87 8.86 -27.24 53.13
C TYR A 87 9.52 -27.09 51.75
N LYS A 88 10.83 -27.38 51.64
CA LYS A 88 11.53 -27.32 50.35
C LYS A 88 11.01 -28.37 49.37
N ASP A 89 10.73 -29.59 49.83
CA ASP A 89 10.17 -30.66 49.00
C ASP A 89 8.77 -30.31 48.48
N GLU A 90 7.94 -29.68 49.33
CA GLU A 90 6.63 -29.17 48.93
C GLU A 90 6.73 -28.06 47.87
N LEU A 91 7.65 -27.11 48.05
CA LEU A 91 7.92 -26.06 47.06
C LEU A 91 8.37 -26.67 45.73
N GLU A 92 9.30 -27.63 45.75
CA GLU A 92 9.73 -28.32 44.54
C GLU A 92 8.57 -29.01 43.84
N ARG A 93 7.67 -29.66 44.59
CA ARG A 93 6.47 -30.31 44.06
C ARG A 93 5.53 -29.30 43.40
N HIS A 94 5.28 -28.16 44.05
CA HIS A 94 4.45 -27.08 43.51
C HIS A 94 5.03 -26.47 42.23
N ILE A 95 6.35 -26.26 42.18
CA ILE A 95 7.05 -25.76 40.99
C ILE A 95 6.95 -26.79 39.85
N LYS A 96 7.18 -28.08 40.14
CA LYS A 96 7.03 -29.17 39.16
C LYS A 96 5.62 -29.22 38.58
N LYS A 97 4.60 -29.15 39.43
CA LYS A 97 3.19 -29.10 39.03
C LYS A 97 2.90 -27.88 38.16
N HIS A 98 3.40 -26.70 38.56
CA HIS A 98 3.22 -25.47 37.79
C HIS A 98 3.85 -25.53 36.40
N LYS A 99 5.05 -26.11 36.27
CA LYS A 99 5.65 -26.32 34.95
C LYS A 99 4.79 -27.22 34.08
N THR A 100 4.32 -28.35 34.60
CA THR A 100 3.43 -29.27 33.88
C THR A 100 2.14 -28.55 33.46
N TYR A 101 1.55 -27.75 34.34
CA TYR A 101 0.37 -26.94 34.01
C TYR A 101 0.66 -25.93 32.89
N VAL A 102 1.77 -25.19 32.99
CA VAL A 102 2.14 -24.21 31.97
C VAL A 102 2.46 -24.87 30.63
N SER A 103 3.13 -26.03 30.62
CA SER A 103 3.49 -26.74 29.38
C SER A 103 2.33 -27.50 28.76
N ASP A 104 1.52 -28.19 29.56
CA ASP A 104 0.56 -29.19 29.07
C ASP A 104 -0.84 -28.60 29.03
N THR A 105 -1.23 -27.84 30.06
CA THR A 105 -2.56 -27.23 30.16
C THR A 105 -2.66 -25.91 29.39
N LEU A 106 -1.74 -24.98 29.64
CA LEU A 106 -1.72 -23.69 28.91
C LEU A 106 -1.08 -23.81 27.52
N GLN A 107 -0.43 -24.94 27.26
CA GLN A 107 0.31 -25.22 26.03
C GLN A 107 1.29 -24.08 25.73
N TYR A 108 1.90 -23.47 26.75
CA TYR A 108 2.96 -22.51 26.55
C TYR A 108 4.20 -23.25 26.06
N GLU A 109 4.99 -22.56 25.26
CA GLU A 109 6.12 -23.18 24.59
C GLU A 109 7.31 -22.21 24.56
N GLY A 110 8.50 -22.77 24.42
CA GLY A 110 9.72 -21.98 24.30
C GLY A 110 9.97 -21.09 25.53
N ASN A 111 10.43 -19.87 25.25
CA ASN A 111 10.83 -18.90 26.25
C ASN A 111 9.76 -18.51 27.27
N THR A 112 8.47 -18.71 26.99
CA THR A 112 7.41 -18.36 27.94
C THR A 112 7.44 -19.25 29.18
N ILE A 113 7.70 -20.55 29.02
CA ILE A 113 7.89 -21.47 30.17
C ILE A 113 9.06 -20.98 31.02
N HIS A 114 10.22 -20.74 30.38
CA HIS A 114 11.42 -20.29 31.08
C HIS A 114 11.22 -18.96 31.80
N LEU A 115 10.54 -17.99 31.18
CA LEU A 115 10.21 -16.71 31.80
C LEU A 115 9.37 -16.89 33.06
N THR A 116 8.32 -17.70 32.99
CA THR A 116 7.44 -17.94 34.14
C THR A 116 8.21 -18.58 35.30
N LEU A 117 9.06 -19.56 35.00
CA LEU A 117 9.85 -20.25 36.01
C LEU A 117 10.98 -19.37 36.56
N SER A 118 11.61 -18.56 35.73
CA SER A 118 12.61 -17.59 36.14
C SER A 118 12.01 -16.56 37.10
N ALA A 119 10.75 -16.14 36.89
CA ALA A 119 10.06 -15.24 37.81
C ALA A 119 9.84 -15.88 39.18
N VAL A 120 9.37 -17.14 39.21
CA VAL A 120 9.19 -17.89 40.48
C VAL A 120 10.52 -18.10 41.18
N ARG A 121 11.56 -18.48 40.44
CA ARG A 121 12.91 -18.66 40.98
C ARG A 121 13.47 -17.39 41.61
N SER A 122 13.48 -16.27 40.86
CA SER A 122 13.97 -14.99 41.39
C SER A 122 13.18 -14.55 42.62
N PHE A 123 11.85 -14.73 42.61
CA PHE A 123 11.02 -14.41 43.76
C PHE A 123 11.39 -15.22 45.01
N LEU A 124 11.64 -16.53 44.86
CA LEU A 124 12.08 -17.39 45.96
C LEU A 124 13.47 -17.01 46.46
N GLU A 125 14.41 -16.73 45.55
CA GLU A 125 15.78 -16.31 45.88
C GLU A 125 15.79 -14.99 46.66
N THR A 126 15.01 -13.98 46.25
CA THR A 126 14.80 -12.71 47.00
C THR A 126 14.31 -12.99 48.43
N ASN A 127 13.43 -13.98 48.59
CA ASN A 127 12.89 -14.38 49.90
C ASN A 127 13.79 -15.38 50.65
N LYS A 128 15.08 -15.48 50.28
CA LYS A 128 16.09 -16.36 50.89
C LYS A 128 15.76 -17.85 50.81
N ILE A 129 14.95 -18.25 49.84
CA ILE A 129 14.59 -19.65 49.60
C ILE A 129 15.44 -20.19 48.44
N GLU A 130 16.55 -20.83 48.79
CA GLU A 130 17.41 -21.51 47.82
C GLU A 130 17.02 -22.98 47.67
N LEU A 131 16.67 -23.36 46.45
CA LEU A 131 16.50 -24.77 46.03
C LEU A 131 17.78 -25.27 45.36
N GLY A 132 18.03 -26.58 45.41
CA GLY A 132 19.28 -27.14 44.92
C GLY A 132 19.54 -26.87 43.44
N ASN A 133 20.79 -26.53 43.07
CA ASN A 133 21.18 -26.32 41.67
C ASN A 133 20.84 -27.50 40.75
N LYS A 134 20.89 -28.73 41.29
CA LYS A 134 20.49 -29.94 40.57
C LYS A 134 19.01 -29.90 40.17
N PHE A 135 18.13 -29.46 41.07
CA PHE A 135 16.70 -29.30 40.78
C PHE A 135 16.49 -28.37 39.59
N TRP A 136 17.06 -27.15 39.62
CA TRP A 136 16.91 -26.19 38.52
C TRP A 136 17.52 -26.68 37.19
N ARG A 137 18.69 -27.33 37.23
CA ARG A 137 19.31 -27.92 36.02
C ARG A 137 18.46 -29.02 35.40
N ASP A 138 17.93 -29.93 36.21
CA ASP A 138 17.03 -30.99 35.74
C ASP A 138 15.73 -30.40 35.21
N PHE A 139 15.31 -29.30 35.79
CA PHE A 139 14.12 -28.57 35.39
C PHE A 139 14.26 -27.86 34.04
N GLU A 140 15.41 -27.24 33.77
CA GLU A 140 15.74 -26.60 32.50
C GLU A 140 15.92 -27.62 31.37
N LYS A 141 16.64 -28.72 31.61
CA LYS A 141 16.92 -29.76 30.61
C LYS A 141 15.67 -30.47 30.10
N ARG A 142 14.64 -30.60 30.92
CA ARG A 142 13.38 -31.29 30.59
C ARG A 142 12.32 -30.38 29.94
N GLY A 143 12.66 -29.15 29.57
CA GLY A 143 11.75 -28.25 28.86
C GLY A 143 11.75 -28.51 27.35
N LYS A 144 10.56 -28.49 26.70
CA LYS A 144 10.45 -28.59 25.23
C LYS A 144 10.96 -27.30 24.57
N GLY A 145 12.25 -27.28 24.24
CA GLY A 145 12.92 -26.33 23.34
C GLY A 145 13.11 -24.92 23.90
N THR A 146 14.35 -24.43 23.94
CA THR A 146 14.69 -23.02 24.24
C THR A 146 14.59 -22.09 23.03
N ARG A 147 14.40 -22.66 21.84
CA ARG A 147 14.36 -21.89 20.58
C ARG A 147 12.99 -21.28 20.34
N ALA A 148 12.98 -20.15 19.63
CA ALA A 148 11.75 -19.57 19.13
C ALA A 148 10.99 -20.60 18.30
N VAL A 149 9.71 -20.80 18.63
CA VAL A 149 8.85 -21.76 17.95
C VAL A 149 8.45 -21.26 16.56
N THR A 150 8.21 -19.95 16.45
CA THR A 150 7.84 -19.29 15.20
C THR A 150 9.07 -19.11 14.33
N ASP A 151 9.08 -19.71 13.14
CA ASP A 151 10.08 -19.40 12.12
C ASP A 151 9.75 -18.04 11.49
N THR A 152 10.41 -16.99 12.00
CA THR A 152 10.22 -15.62 11.51
C THR A 152 10.98 -15.47 10.21
N LYS A 153 10.29 -15.17 9.11
CA LYS A 153 10.91 -15.03 7.78
C LYS A 153 11.53 -13.66 7.60
N THR A 154 12.69 -13.60 6.94
CA THR A 154 13.25 -12.35 6.42
C THR A 154 12.58 -12.10 5.06
N PRO A 155 11.83 -11.00 4.88
CA PRO A 155 11.20 -10.69 3.60
C PRO A 155 12.24 -10.28 2.55
N ASP A 156 11.97 -10.54 1.27
CA ASP A 156 12.77 -10.01 0.16
C ASP A 156 12.40 -8.55 -0.15
N ILE A 157 13.20 -7.88 -1.00
CA ILE A 157 12.99 -6.47 -1.39
C ILE A 157 11.60 -6.25 -1.98
N LYS A 158 11.13 -7.19 -2.82
CA LYS A 158 9.83 -7.09 -3.49
C LYS A 158 8.69 -7.11 -2.46
N THR A 159 8.71 -8.08 -1.55
CA THR A 159 7.76 -8.24 -0.45
C THR A 159 7.79 -7.01 0.46
N LEU A 160 8.98 -6.51 0.81
CA LEU A 160 9.11 -5.29 1.61
C LEU A 160 8.49 -4.08 0.92
N ARG A 161 8.74 -3.90 -0.39
CA ARG A 161 8.15 -2.82 -1.17
C ARG A 161 6.62 -2.91 -1.21
N GLU A 162 6.08 -4.10 -1.44
CA GLU A 162 4.63 -4.36 -1.43
C GLU A 162 4.00 -4.03 -0.07
N ILE A 163 4.63 -4.44 1.04
CA ILE A 163 4.17 -4.13 2.39
C ILE A 163 4.28 -2.63 2.68
N LEU A 164 5.45 -2.02 2.43
CA LEU A 164 5.69 -0.60 2.68
C LEU A 164 4.74 0.29 1.89
N ASN A 165 4.37 -0.09 0.66
CA ASN A 165 3.43 0.67 -0.17
C ASN A 165 2.02 0.78 0.43
N GLN A 166 1.63 -0.07 1.38
CA GLN A 166 0.35 0.00 2.08
C GLN A 166 0.33 0.98 3.28
N GLY A 167 1.49 1.53 3.66
CA GLY A 167 1.64 2.45 4.79
C GLY A 167 1.40 3.91 4.42
N ASP A 168 1.02 4.73 5.39
CA ASP A 168 1.09 6.19 5.28
C ASP A 168 2.55 6.69 5.36
N THR A 169 2.82 7.95 5.00
CA THR A 169 4.19 8.54 4.99
C THR A 169 4.92 8.36 6.32
N GLU A 170 4.22 8.60 7.44
CA GLU A 170 4.75 8.43 8.80
C GLU A 170 5.18 6.99 9.07
N THR A 171 4.31 6.03 8.75
CA THR A 171 4.55 4.61 9.02
C THR A 171 5.66 4.06 8.15
N LYS A 172 5.68 4.45 6.87
CA LYS A 172 6.77 4.10 5.95
C LYS A 172 8.11 4.64 6.47
N ALA A 173 8.17 5.92 6.88
CA ALA A 173 9.39 6.51 7.43
C ALA A 173 9.87 5.77 8.69
N ALA A 174 8.95 5.45 9.61
CA ALA A 174 9.28 4.72 10.84
C ALA A 174 9.89 3.33 10.57
N PHE A 175 9.31 2.56 9.64
CA PHE A 175 9.79 1.22 9.31
C PHE A 175 11.02 1.21 8.42
N LEU A 176 11.17 2.18 7.52
CA LEU A 176 12.42 2.38 6.79
C LEU A 176 13.56 2.67 7.75
N ILE A 177 13.41 3.59 8.71
CA ILE A 177 14.45 3.81 9.74
C ILE A 177 14.84 2.48 10.39
N GLN A 178 13.87 1.72 10.88
CA GLN A 178 14.14 0.43 11.53
C GLN A 178 14.87 -0.57 10.63
N MET A 179 14.58 -0.56 9.33
CA MET A 179 15.13 -1.45 8.33
C MET A 179 16.51 -1.02 7.83
N ASN A 180 16.76 0.28 7.70
CA ASN A 180 18.02 0.84 7.21
C ASN A 180 19.08 0.91 8.30
N ASN A 181 18.69 1.01 9.58
CA ASN A 181 19.63 1.15 10.69
C ASN A 181 19.59 -0.04 11.66
N GLY A 182 18.69 -0.99 11.41
CA GLY A 182 18.51 -2.17 12.23
C GLY A 182 18.00 -1.89 13.64
N ALA A 183 17.39 -0.74 13.95
CA ALA A 183 16.91 -0.43 15.29
C ALA A 183 15.86 -1.43 15.79
N ARG A 184 15.74 -1.54 17.12
CA ARG A 184 14.63 -2.26 17.73
C ARG A 184 13.36 -1.42 17.60
N ILE A 185 12.23 -2.09 17.45
CA ILE A 185 10.93 -1.41 17.24
C ILE A 185 10.54 -0.47 18.39
N ASP A 186 10.99 -0.75 19.61
CA ASP A 186 10.77 0.07 20.81
C ASP A 186 11.63 1.34 20.85
N GLN A 187 12.72 1.40 20.09
CA GLN A 187 13.57 2.59 19.97
C GLN A 187 13.00 3.61 18.95
N ILE A 188 12.22 3.16 17.97
CA ILE A 188 11.61 4.05 16.97
C ILE A 188 10.69 5.12 17.58
N PRO A 189 9.73 4.79 18.48
CA PRO A 189 8.86 5.80 19.07
C PRO A 189 9.54 6.69 20.12
N THR A 190 10.77 6.37 20.53
CA THR A 190 11.55 7.21 21.46
C THR A 190 12.42 8.22 20.73
N LEU A 191 12.53 8.14 19.40
CA LEU A 191 13.33 9.07 18.62
C LEU A 191 12.75 10.49 18.66
N GLU A 192 13.63 11.44 18.89
CA GLU A 192 13.41 12.88 18.81
C GLU A 192 14.19 13.48 17.64
N TRP A 193 13.78 14.66 17.19
CA TRP A 193 14.49 15.36 16.11
C TRP A 193 15.95 15.67 16.48
N SER A 194 16.23 15.88 17.78
CA SER A 194 17.58 16.06 18.34
C SER A 194 18.49 14.83 18.17
N ASN A 195 17.92 13.63 18.02
CA ASN A 195 18.68 12.41 17.81
C ASN A 195 19.25 12.31 16.39
N ILE A 196 18.78 13.12 15.44
CA ILE A 196 19.28 13.13 14.06
C ILE A 196 20.33 14.21 13.91
N GLN A 197 21.56 13.78 13.68
CA GLN A 197 22.70 14.65 13.44
C GLN A 197 22.94 14.81 11.94
N GLU A 198 23.34 16.02 11.56
CA GLU A 198 23.74 16.35 10.18
C GLU A 198 22.68 15.98 9.14
N LEU A 199 21.43 16.40 9.36
CA LEU A 199 20.31 16.13 8.45
C LEU A 199 20.57 16.59 7.01
N ASN A 200 21.47 17.56 6.80
CA ASN A 200 21.87 18.02 5.47
C ASN A 200 22.76 17.03 4.73
N ASN A 201 23.46 16.13 5.44
CA ASN A 201 24.28 15.09 4.82
C ASN A 201 23.43 14.07 4.04
N GLU A 202 24.02 13.41 3.05
CA GLU A 202 23.39 12.34 2.28
C GLU A 202 22.98 11.15 3.16
N PHE A 203 23.82 10.78 4.13
CA PHE A 203 23.58 9.72 5.10
C PHE A 203 23.55 10.29 6.53
N PRO A 204 22.43 10.92 6.96
CA PRO A 204 22.30 11.46 8.30
C PRO A 204 22.54 10.39 9.38
N MET A 205 23.13 10.80 10.49
CA MET A 205 23.39 9.92 11.62
C MET A 205 22.23 9.98 12.62
N ILE A 206 21.81 8.82 13.11
CA ILE A 206 20.89 8.68 14.25
C ILE A 206 21.70 8.24 15.46
N VAL A 207 21.53 8.99 16.56
CA VAL A 207 22.16 8.71 17.85
C VAL A 207 21.10 8.27 18.84
N TYR A 208 21.16 7.01 19.27
CA TYR A 208 20.34 6.49 20.34
C TYR A 208 21.08 6.57 21.66
N HIS A 209 20.53 7.32 22.61
CA HIS A 209 21.16 7.52 23.91
C HIS A 209 21.00 6.29 24.84
N PRO A 210 21.89 6.14 25.84
CA PRO A 210 21.83 5.02 26.79
C PRO A 210 20.47 4.81 27.46
N ASP A 211 19.76 5.88 27.80
CA ASP A 211 18.44 5.86 28.42
C ASP A 211 17.36 5.26 27.50
N GLN A 212 17.48 5.49 26.18
CA GLN A 212 16.59 4.96 25.14
C GLN A 212 16.89 3.49 24.77
N ASN A 213 17.99 2.93 25.26
CA ASN A 213 18.51 1.63 24.82
C ASN A 213 18.52 0.60 25.94
N LYS A 214 18.08 -0.63 25.64
CA LYS A 214 18.13 -1.76 26.60
C LYS A 214 19.55 -2.05 27.10
N THR A 215 20.56 -1.85 26.25
CA THR A 215 21.97 -2.10 26.60
C THR A 215 22.60 -1.00 27.43
N LYS A 216 21.91 0.13 27.65
CA LYS A 216 22.46 1.34 28.31
C LYS A 216 23.77 1.83 27.67
N ARG A 217 23.89 1.66 26.34
CA ARG A 217 25.03 2.13 25.54
C ARG A 217 24.57 3.15 24.51
N LEU A 218 25.45 4.08 24.18
CA LEU A 218 25.29 4.98 23.04
C LEU A 218 25.40 4.16 21.76
N ILE A 219 24.40 4.24 20.88
CA ILE A 219 24.43 3.58 19.57
C ILE A 219 24.36 4.69 18.52
N LYS A 220 25.34 4.71 17.62
CA LYS A 220 25.36 5.58 16.44
C LYS A 220 25.14 4.73 15.20
N THR A 221 24.28 5.18 14.31
CA THR A 221 23.97 4.50 13.05
C THR A 221 23.50 5.53 12.02
N PHE A 222 23.23 5.12 10.78
CA PHE A 222 22.90 6.02 9.69
C PHE A 222 21.59 5.62 9.04
N ILE A 223 21.04 6.52 8.23
CA ILE A 223 19.89 6.24 7.36
C ILE A 223 20.25 6.52 5.91
N THR A 224 19.59 5.83 5.00
CA THR A 224 19.77 6.01 3.56
C THR A 224 19.11 7.31 3.07
N PRO A 225 19.49 7.81 1.87
CA PRO A 225 18.89 9.01 1.28
C PRO A 225 17.38 8.89 1.09
N GLU A 226 16.88 7.71 0.71
CA GLU A 226 15.43 7.47 0.57
C GLU A 226 14.68 7.67 1.90
N THR A 227 15.28 7.24 3.00
CA THR A 227 14.69 7.35 4.33
C THR A 227 14.74 8.77 4.83
N LYS A 228 15.82 9.51 4.53
CA LYS A 228 15.91 10.97 4.76
C LYS A 228 14.81 11.71 3.99
N GLU A 229 14.66 11.47 2.70
CA GLU A 229 13.64 12.12 1.86
C GLU A 229 12.23 11.90 2.42
N LEU A 230 11.89 10.65 2.75
CA LEU A 230 10.58 10.33 3.30
C LEU A 230 10.36 10.92 4.70
N LEU A 231 11.42 10.98 5.51
CA LEU A 231 11.37 11.62 6.82
C LEU A 231 11.13 13.13 6.72
N LEU A 232 11.74 13.81 5.74
CA LEU A 232 11.49 15.22 5.46
C LEU A 232 10.06 15.46 4.95
N GLN A 233 9.56 14.59 4.05
CA GLN A 233 8.16 14.65 3.61
C GLN A 233 7.19 14.49 4.79
N TYR A 234 7.45 13.53 5.67
CA TYR A 234 6.67 13.36 6.88
C TYR A 234 6.78 14.57 7.80
N ARG A 235 7.97 15.16 7.97
CA ARG A 235 8.17 16.37 8.80
C ARG A 235 7.23 17.50 8.37
N ASN A 236 7.05 17.71 7.07
CA ASN A 236 6.16 18.74 6.52
C ASN A 236 4.68 18.45 6.80
N GLN A 237 4.29 17.17 6.87
CA GLN A 237 2.91 16.74 7.14
C GLN A 237 2.61 16.54 8.64
N ARG A 238 3.65 16.44 9.46
CA ARG A 238 3.58 16.00 10.87
C ARG A 238 2.68 16.89 11.71
N GLU A 239 2.78 18.21 11.57
CA GLU A 239 1.99 19.14 12.37
C GLU A 239 0.48 18.95 12.15
N ALA A 240 0.07 18.83 10.88
CA ALA A 240 -1.32 18.57 10.52
C ALA A 240 -1.81 17.21 11.07
N ILE A 241 -0.97 16.17 11.02
CA ILE A 241 -1.26 14.85 11.58
C ILE A 241 -1.46 14.92 13.10
N ILE A 242 -0.57 15.62 13.81
CA ILE A 242 -0.66 15.81 15.27
C ILE A 242 -1.93 16.59 15.62
N LYS A 243 -2.22 17.68 14.90
CA LYS A 243 -3.45 18.47 15.10
C LYS A 243 -4.71 17.63 14.87
N ALA A 244 -4.73 16.80 13.82
CA ALA A 244 -5.83 15.88 13.57
C ALA A 244 -6.00 14.82 14.68
N ARG A 245 -4.91 14.30 15.25
CA ARG A 245 -4.96 13.38 16.40
C ARG A 245 -5.46 14.08 17.67
N LYS A 246 -5.00 15.31 17.92
CA LYS A 246 -5.49 16.19 19.00
C LYS A 246 -6.98 16.52 18.83
N GLY A 247 -7.49 16.62 17.61
CA GLY A 247 -8.91 16.91 17.33
C GLY A 247 -9.88 15.73 17.59
N ARG A 248 -9.39 14.49 17.56
CA ARG A 248 -10.20 13.27 17.83
C ARG A 248 -10.43 13.03 19.35
N LYS A 249 -10.53 14.12 20.12
CA LYS A 249 -10.59 14.25 21.58
C LYS A 249 -11.90 13.70 22.17
N GLY A 250 -12.13 12.41 22.03
CA GLY A 250 -13.10 11.66 22.85
C GLY A 250 -12.42 11.04 24.08
N GLN A 251 -12.73 11.53 25.27
CA GLN A 251 -12.65 10.89 26.62
C GLN A 251 -11.34 10.24 27.14
N ARG A 252 -10.21 10.21 26.43
CA ARG A 252 -8.96 9.56 26.91
C ARG A 252 -7.75 10.48 27.00
N ASP A 253 -7.95 11.72 27.46
CA ASP A 253 -6.92 12.77 27.49
C ASP A 253 -5.73 12.47 28.43
N HIS A 254 -5.94 11.75 29.53
CA HIS A 254 -4.89 11.44 30.51
C HIS A 254 -3.91 10.36 30.02
N LEU A 255 -4.30 9.50 29.09
CA LEU A 255 -3.45 8.41 28.57
C LEU A 255 -2.57 8.84 27.38
N ARG A 256 -2.76 10.05 26.84
CA ARG A 256 -2.14 10.49 25.57
C ARG A 256 -1.10 11.61 25.70
N LYS A 257 -0.86 12.17 26.89
CA LYS A 257 0.13 13.26 27.07
C LYS A 257 1.52 12.89 26.55
N ASN A 258 1.99 11.66 26.83
CA ASN A 258 3.31 11.19 26.37
C ASN A 258 3.32 10.73 24.90
N GLU A 259 2.16 10.51 24.30
CA GLU A 259 2.01 10.11 22.90
C GLU A 259 2.05 11.30 21.95
N LEU A 260 1.82 12.53 22.42
CA LEU A 260 1.76 13.75 21.60
C LEU A 260 2.91 14.72 21.88
N ASP A 261 4.03 14.19 22.39
CA ASP A 261 5.25 14.94 22.58
C ASP A 261 5.72 15.53 21.25
N GLU A 262 5.83 16.86 21.23
CA GLU A 262 6.13 17.63 20.02
C GLU A 262 7.57 17.43 19.57
N ASN A 263 8.47 16.99 20.46
CA ASN A 263 9.88 16.73 20.16
C ASN A 263 10.11 15.36 19.48
N LYS A 264 9.24 14.38 19.74
CA LYS A 264 9.35 13.03 19.16
C LYS A 264 9.11 13.04 17.66
N ILE A 265 9.94 12.37 16.89
CA ILE A 265 9.72 12.18 15.46
C ILE A 265 8.38 11.48 15.23
N PHE A 266 8.18 10.34 15.91
CA PHE A 266 6.98 9.51 15.80
C PHE A 266 6.18 9.53 17.11
N PRO A 267 5.19 10.45 17.24
CA PRO A 267 4.35 10.58 18.42
C PRO A 267 3.31 9.43 18.47
N MET A 268 3.79 8.22 18.79
CA MET A 268 2.99 7.00 18.92
C MET A 268 3.69 5.96 19.82
N THR A 269 2.96 4.93 20.25
CA THR A 269 3.54 3.83 21.05
C THR A 269 4.07 2.69 20.18
N THR A 270 4.98 1.88 20.73
CA THR A 270 5.48 0.64 20.11
C THR A 270 4.34 -0.30 19.67
N ASN A 271 3.30 -0.41 20.50
CA ASN A 271 2.12 -1.22 20.18
C ASN A 271 1.35 -0.66 18.98
N ASN A 272 1.29 0.67 18.82
CA ASN A 272 0.67 1.30 17.65
C ASN A 272 1.46 0.97 16.39
N LEU A 273 2.78 1.10 16.41
CA LEU A 273 3.65 0.70 15.30
C LEU A 273 3.45 -0.77 14.94
N GLN A 274 3.52 -1.69 15.91
CA GLN A 274 3.31 -3.12 15.63
C GLN A 274 1.94 -3.40 14.98
N LYS A 275 0.89 -2.69 15.40
CA LYS A 275 -0.44 -2.78 14.76
C LYS A 275 -0.40 -2.22 13.34
N LYS A 276 0.21 -1.06 13.12
CA LYS A 276 0.39 -0.46 11.78
C LYS A 276 1.13 -1.42 10.84
N TRP A 277 2.26 -2.01 11.27
CA TRP A 277 2.99 -3.03 10.50
C TRP A 277 2.10 -4.22 10.14
N ARG A 278 1.40 -4.79 11.14
CA ARG A 278 0.48 -5.91 10.91
C ARG A 278 -0.58 -5.56 9.88
N THR A 279 -1.19 -4.39 9.97
CA THR A 279 -2.19 -3.92 9.02
C THR A 279 -1.61 -3.80 7.61
N MET A 280 -0.37 -3.30 7.47
CA MET A 280 0.31 -3.23 6.17
C MET A 280 0.55 -4.63 5.59
N CYS A 281 1.02 -5.59 6.40
CA CYS A 281 1.16 -6.98 5.96
C CYS A 281 -0.17 -7.59 5.51
N VAL A 282 -1.28 -7.33 6.23
CA VAL A 282 -2.61 -7.82 5.85
C VAL A 282 -3.04 -7.21 4.51
N LYS A 283 -2.93 -5.89 4.36
CA LYS A 283 -3.29 -5.18 3.12
C LYS A 283 -2.46 -5.64 1.91
N ALA A 284 -1.19 -5.97 2.13
CA ALA A 284 -0.31 -6.46 1.08
C ALA A 284 -0.49 -7.96 0.78
N GLY A 285 -1.36 -8.68 1.50
CA GLY A 285 -1.56 -10.13 1.32
C GLY A 285 -0.45 -11.00 1.90
N HIS A 286 0.46 -10.42 2.70
CA HIS A 286 1.63 -11.11 3.28
C HIS A 286 1.44 -11.51 4.75
N TYR A 287 0.26 -11.30 5.33
CA TYR A 287 0.00 -11.70 6.70
C TYR A 287 -0.23 -13.22 6.80
N VAL A 288 0.82 -13.96 7.13
CA VAL A 288 0.77 -15.40 7.39
C VAL A 288 0.99 -15.64 8.89
N PRO A 289 -0.06 -15.93 9.68
CA PRO A 289 0.12 -16.34 11.06
C PRO A 289 0.70 -17.76 11.10
N ASP A 290 1.70 -17.97 11.95
CA ASP A 290 2.21 -19.30 12.28
C ASP A 290 1.12 -20.09 13.01
N ASP A 291 0.79 -21.28 12.51
CA ASP A 291 -0.31 -22.07 13.03
C ASP A 291 -0.16 -22.37 14.53
N ARG A 292 1.07 -22.54 15.01
CA ARG A 292 1.38 -22.95 16.38
C ARG A 292 1.28 -21.81 17.38
N THR A 293 1.81 -20.65 17.03
CA THR A 293 1.95 -19.50 17.94
C THR A 293 0.98 -18.37 17.64
N ASN A 294 0.29 -18.41 16.49
CA ASN A 294 -0.53 -17.33 15.93
C ASN A 294 0.25 -16.01 15.79
N ARG A 295 1.58 -16.10 15.69
CA ARG A 295 2.47 -14.95 15.47
C ARG A 295 2.67 -14.77 13.97
N PRO A 296 2.74 -13.55 13.44
CA PRO A 296 3.01 -13.34 12.02
C PRO A 296 4.40 -13.83 11.64
N ALA A 297 4.53 -14.49 10.49
CA ALA A 297 5.81 -14.82 9.88
C ALA A 297 6.66 -13.56 9.61
N TYR A 298 6.01 -12.47 9.19
CA TYR A 298 6.62 -11.14 9.02
C TYR A 298 6.22 -10.20 10.17
N GLY A 299 6.69 -10.48 11.39
CA GLY A 299 6.61 -9.52 12.49
C GLY A 299 7.60 -8.37 12.31
N SER A 300 7.40 -7.22 12.98
CA SER A 300 8.28 -6.04 12.80
C SER A 300 9.77 -6.29 13.10
N HIS A 301 10.10 -7.37 13.82
CA HIS A 301 11.49 -7.78 14.03
C HIS A 301 12.18 -8.26 12.75
N CYS A 302 11.42 -8.67 11.71
CA CYS A 302 11.97 -9.08 10.43
C CYS A 302 12.72 -7.95 9.73
N LEU A 303 12.38 -6.69 9.98
CA LEU A 303 13.07 -5.52 9.41
C LEU A 303 14.49 -5.38 9.96
N ARG A 304 14.64 -5.58 11.27
CA ARG A 304 15.97 -5.60 11.91
C ARG A 304 16.79 -6.82 11.46
N ARG A 305 16.14 -7.96 11.25
CA ARG A 305 16.79 -9.15 10.69
C ARG A 305 17.23 -8.91 9.24
N TYR A 306 16.37 -8.29 8.44
CA TYR A 306 16.67 -7.88 7.07
C TYR A 306 17.93 -7.01 7.01
N PHE A 307 18.05 -5.99 7.87
CA PHE A 307 19.26 -5.18 7.98
C PHE A 307 20.52 -6.03 8.24
N LEU A 308 20.47 -6.87 9.27
CA LEU A 308 21.59 -7.73 9.66
C LEU A 308 22.00 -8.72 8.55
N ASP A 309 21.03 -9.20 7.78
CA ASP A 309 21.24 -10.18 6.71
C ASP A 309 21.71 -9.52 5.40
N ASN A 310 21.30 -8.28 5.10
CA ASN A 310 21.50 -7.63 3.79
C ASN A 310 22.51 -6.47 3.77
N PHE A 311 22.92 -5.92 4.92
CA PHE A 311 23.88 -4.82 4.95
C PHE A 311 25.23 -5.21 4.30
N GLY A 312 25.64 -6.48 4.38
CA GLY A 312 26.85 -6.99 3.72
C GLY A 312 27.99 -7.24 4.69
N ASP A 313 28.33 -6.27 5.55
CA ASP A 313 29.25 -6.48 6.67
C ASP A 313 28.45 -6.83 7.95
N ARG A 314 28.54 -8.10 8.37
CA ARG A 314 27.76 -8.61 9.49
C ARG A 314 28.19 -8.01 10.83
N ASP A 315 29.45 -7.69 11.02
CA ASP A 315 29.95 -7.20 12.31
C ASP A 315 29.69 -5.70 12.47
N LEU A 316 29.81 -4.92 11.39
CA LEU A 316 29.33 -3.54 11.37
C LEU A 316 27.80 -3.47 11.51
N ALA A 317 27.06 -4.39 10.87
CA ALA A 317 25.61 -4.44 11.07
C ALA A 317 25.25 -4.73 12.55
N LYS A 318 26.01 -5.62 13.24
CA LYS A 318 25.84 -5.84 14.69
C LYS A 318 26.18 -4.59 15.49
N LEU A 319 27.23 -3.85 15.12
CA LEU A 319 27.62 -2.59 15.76
C LEU A 319 26.48 -1.57 15.67
N PHE A 320 25.98 -1.29 14.47
CA PHE A 320 24.86 -0.37 14.24
C PHE A 320 23.58 -0.80 14.96
N CYS A 321 23.39 -2.10 15.11
CA CYS A 321 22.32 -2.69 15.90
C CYS A 321 22.52 -2.55 17.43
N GLY A 322 23.71 -2.23 17.93
CA GLY A 322 24.08 -2.35 19.35
C GLY A 322 23.98 -3.79 19.85
N LYS A 323 24.45 -4.74 19.05
CA LYS A 323 24.58 -6.18 19.37
C LYS A 323 26.01 -6.61 19.67
N THR A 324 26.98 -5.70 19.64
CA THR A 324 28.38 -5.97 19.91
C THR A 324 28.65 -6.22 21.39
N THR A 325 29.55 -7.14 21.68
CA THR A 325 30.14 -7.32 23.00
C THR A 325 31.11 -6.17 23.30
N ARG A 326 31.47 -5.98 24.58
CA ARG A 326 32.42 -4.93 25.00
C ARG A 326 33.78 -5.08 24.29
N ASN A 327 34.19 -6.31 24.00
CA ASN A 327 35.47 -6.60 23.36
C ASN A 327 35.42 -6.31 21.84
N GLU A 328 34.30 -6.65 21.19
CA GLU A 328 34.10 -6.34 19.76
C GLU A 328 34.07 -4.83 19.52
N GLU A 329 33.46 -4.04 20.42
CA GLU A 329 33.36 -2.58 20.28
C GLU A 329 34.72 -1.87 20.16
N ALA A 330 35.78 -2.42 20.76
CA ALA A 330 37.11 -1.82 20.69
C ALA A 330 37.65 -1.79 19.25
N TYR A 331 37.33 -2.81 18.43
CA TYR A 331 37.75 -2.90 17.03
C TYR A 331 36.97 -1.96 16.10
N PHE A 332 35.81 -1.47 16.55
CA PHE A 332 34.94 -0.61 15.75
C PHE A 332 34.99 0.87 16.15
N ARG A 333 35.98 1.27 16.95
CA ARG A 333 36.25 2.69 17.26
C ARG A 333 36.84 3.43 16.06
N LYS A 334 36.01 3.62 15.04
CA LYS A 334 36.31 4.48 13.89
C LYS A 334 35.64 5.84 14.09
N PRO A 335 36.21 6.94 13.56
CA PRO A 335 35.55 8.24 13.57
C PRO A 335 34.22 8.17 12.79
N ASP A 336 33.24 8.97 13.20
CA ASP A 336 31.87 8.93 12.64
C ASP A 336 31.86 9.12 11.10
N ASN A 337 32.79 9.93 10.56
CA ASN A 337 32.96 10.13 9.12
C ASN A 337 33.41 8.86 8.37
N GLU A 338 34.26 8.04 8.98
CA GLU A 338 34.71 6.78 8.39
C GLU A 338 33.59 5.73 8.46
N LEU A 339 32.89 5.63 9.59
CA LEU A 339 31.72 4.77 9.73
C LEU A 339 30.63 5.12 8.70
N ARG A 340 30.46 6.42 8.40
CA ARG A 340 29.52 6.88 7.39
C ARG A 340 29.93 6.46 5.98
N LYS A 341 31.22 6.58 5.63
CA LYS A 341 31.72 6.13 4.32
C LYS A 341 31.48 4.63 4.13
N ILE A 342 31.80 3.82 5.15
CA ILE A 342 31.56 2.38 5.09
C ILE A 342 30.06 2.06 5.01
N TYR A 343 29.22 2.81 5.72
CA TYR A 343 27.77 2.67 5.58
C TYR A 343 27.27 3.00 4.16
N ALA A 344 27.81 4.06 3.55
CA ALA A 344 27.46 4.47 2.19
C ALA A 344 27.80 3.39 1.15
N GLU A 345 28.94 2.70 1.28
CA GLU A 345 29.35 1.57 0.42
C GLU A 345 28.36 0.38 0.44
N HIS A 346 27.52 0.31 1.47
CA HIS A 346 26.56 -0.78 1.67
C HIS A 346 25.09 -0.33 1.55
N ALA A 347 24.84 0.97 1.42
CA ALA A 347 23.50 1.54 1.45
C ALA A 347 22.58 1.03 0.34
N ASP A 348 23.13 0.74 -0.84
CA ASP A 348 22.35 0.24 -1.99
C ASP A 348 21.66 -1.09 -1.70
N LYS A 349 22.26 -1.95 -0.87
CA LYS A 349 21.71 -3.29 -0.54
C LYS A 349 20.49 -3.22 0.38
N ILE A 350 20.35 -2.12 1.12
CA ILE A 350 19.28 -1.89 2.09
C ILE A 350 18.29 -0.82 1.62
N THR A 351 18.49 -0.26 0.43
CA THR A 351 17.59 0.71 -0.20
C THR A 351 16.47 -0.04 -0.93
N ILE A 352 15.20 0.33 -0.70
CA ILE A 352 14.04 -0.46 -1.17
C ILE A 352 13.08 0.32 -2.06
N LEU A 353 12.78 1.57 -1.70
CA LEU A 353 11.76 2.37 -2.38
C LEU A 353 12.31 3.00 -3.65
N LYS A 354 13.58 3.42 -3.66
CA LYS A 354 14.22 3.82 -4.91
C LYS A 354 14.39 2.59 -5.80
N GLU A 355 14.03 2.75 -7.07
CA GLU A 355 14.38 1.77 -8.10
C GLU A 355 15.89 1.57 -8.06
N THR A 356 16.34 0.32 -7.86
CA THR A 356 17.75 -0.05 -7.85
C THR A 356 18.44 0.49 -9.09
N SER A 357 19.74 0.78 -8.98
CA SER A 357 20.59 1.32 -10.04
C SER A 357 20.40 0.63 -11.39
N GLU A 358 20.10 -0.67 -11.47
CA GLU A 358 19.75 -1.35 -12.73
C GLU A 358 18.47 -0.82 -13.40
N ASN A 359 17.43 -0.53 -12.65
CA ASN A 359 16.22 0.10 -13.19
C ASN A 359 16.45 1.58 -13.48
N THR A 360 17.29 2.26 -12.69
CA THR A 360 17.72 3.64 -12.99
C THR A 360 18.57 3.69 -14.26
N ILE A 361 19.44 2.71 -14.49
CA ILE A 361 20.23 2.54 -15.71
C ILE A 361 19.31 2.23 -16.89
N LYS A 362 18.32 1.33 -16.72
CA LYS A 362 17.33 1.06 -17.77
C LYS A 362 16.45 2.26 -18.08
N THR A 363 16.01 3.02 -17.07
CA THR A 363 15.17 4.21 -17.26
C THR A 363 15.97 5.39 -17.83
N ASN A 364 17.25 5.53 -17.47
CA ASN A 364 18.15 6.50 -18.09
C ASN A 364 18.48 6.09 -19.53
N ALA A 365 18.78 4.83 -19.81
CA ALA A 365 18.96 4.32 -21.17
C ALA A 365 17.70 4.51 -22.02
N LEU A 366 16.52 4.26 -21.46
CA LEU A 366 15.23 4.53 -22.12
C LEU A 366 15.01 6.03 -22.35
N ARG A 367 15.45 6.90 -21.43
CA ARG A 367 15.41 8.36 -21.64
C ARG A 367 16.34 8.79 -22.76
N ASP A 368 17.56 8.27 -22.79
CA ASP A 368 18.53 8.56 -23.85
C ASP A 368 18.04 8.06 -25.21
N GLU A 369 17.44 6.87 -25.28
CA GLU A 369 16.76 6.36 -26.48
C GLU A 369 15.59 7.26 -26.91
N LEU A 370 14.80 7.76 -25.97
CA LEU A 370 13.68 8.65 -26.23
C LEU A 370 14.15 10.02 -26.75
N GLU A 371 15.26 10.54 -26.22
CA GLU A 371 15.92 11.77 -26.68
C GLU A 371 16.44 11.61 -28.11
N GLN A 372 17.10 10.48 -28.41
CA GLN A 372 17.56 10.15 -29.78
C GLN A 372 16.38 10.02 -30.75
N TRP A 373 15.27 9.41 -30.32
CA TRP A 373 14.06 9.31 -31.12
C TRP A 373 13.44 10.67 -31.41
N LYS A 374 13.40 11.57 -30.43
CA LYS A 374 12.93 12.95 -30.64
C LYS A 374 13.81 13.69 -31.65
N GLN A 375 15.13 13.54 -31.57
CA GLN A 375 16.05 14.14 -32.55
C GLN A 375 15.82 13.59 -33.96
N LYS A 376 15.66 12.26 -34.10
CA LYS A 376 15.32 11.62 -35.38
C LYS A 376 13.98 12.11 -35.92
N TYR A 377 12.97 12.20 -35.06
CA TYR A 377 11.65 12.71 -35.42
C TYR A 377 11.73 14.16 -35.93
N ASN A 378 12.41 15.05 -35.20
CA ASN A 378 12.59 16.44 -35.60
C ASN A 378 13.34 16.57 -36.92
N ASN A 379 14.35 15.73 -37.17
CA ASN A 379 15.08 15.70 -38.44
C ASN A 379 14.20 15.22 -39.60
N LEU A 380 13.36 14.20 -39.38
CA LEU A 380 12.39 13.74 -40.37
C LEU A 380 11.32 14.79 -40.65
N GLU A 381 10.82 15.45 -39.62
CA GLU A 381 9.86 16.55 -39.74
C GLU A 381 10.46 17.73 -40.52
N ALA A 382 11.70 18.11 -40.24
CA ALA A 382 12.42 19.14 -41.01
C ALA A 382 12.61 18.73 -42.47
N LYS A 383 12.95 17.46 -42.73
CA LYS A 383 13.08 16.93 -44.09
C LYS A 383 11.75 16.94 -44.84
N HIS A 384 10.68 16.47 -44.22
CA HIS A 384 9.34 16.48 -44.82
C HIS A 384 8.82 17.89 -45.07
N LYS A 385 9.12 18.83 -44.17
CA LYS A 385 8.79 20.24 -44.38
C LYS A 385 9.53 20.80 -45.60
N GLY A 386 10.83 20.53 -45.73
CA GLY A 386 11.60 20.91 -46.91
C GLY A 386 11.09 20.29 -48.21
N GLU A 387 10.74 19.00 -48.20
CA GLU A 387 10.14 18.32 -49.36
C GLU A 387 8.76 18.91 -49.70
N SER A 388 7.95 19.23 -48.70
CA SER A 388 6.65 19.87 -48.88
C SER A 388 6.80 21.27 -49.47
N ASP A 389 7.79 22.04 -49.03
CA ASP A 389 8.06 23.38 -49.57
C ASP A 389 8.49 23.29 -51.05
N VAL A 390 9.37 22.34 -51.39
CA VAL A 390 9.76 22.07 -52.79
C VAL A 390 8.57 21.64 -53.66
N LEU A 391 7.70 20.77 -53.13
CA LEU A 391 6.48 20.36 -53.84
C LEU A 391 5.55 21.55 -54.06
N ARG A 392 5.39 22.41 -53.05
CA ARG A 392 4.56 23.61 -53.13
C ARG A 392 5.09 24.60 -54.18
N ASP A 393 6.41 24.76 -54.26
CA ASP A 393 7.05 25.56 -55.30
C ASP A 393 6.81 24.98 -56.70
N ARG A 394 6.92 23.65 -56.86
CA ARG A 394 6.60 22.98 -58.13
C ARG A 394 5.14 23.16 -58.53
N PHE A 395 4.20 23.01 -57.61
CA PHE A 395 2.78 23.28 -57.86
C PHE A 395 2.58 24.72 -58.31
N THR A 396 3.17 25.68 -57.61
CA THR A 396 3.09 27.10 -57.98
C THR A 396 3.66 27.38 -59.39
N GLN A 397 4.74 26.69 -59.78
CA GLN A 397 5.29 26.78 -61.13
C GLN A 397 4.38 26.14 -62.19
N GLN A 398 3.75 25.01 -61.88
CA GLN A 398 2.78 24.36 -62.76
C GLN A 398 1.53 25.23 -62.94
N ASP A 399 1.00 25.81 -61.87
CA ASP A 399 -0.13 26.75 -61.92
C ASP A 399 0.19 27.94 -62.82
N LYS A 400 1.39 28.54 -62.70
CA LYS A 400 1.82 29.62 -63.61
C LYS A 400 1.91 29.18 -65.08
N LYS A 401 2.27 27.92 -65.35
CA LYS A 401 2.29 27.38 -66.72
C LYS A 401 0.87 27.17 -67.24
N LEU A 402 -0.02 26.63 -66.41
CA LEU A 402 -1.44 26.46 -66.74
C LEU A 402 -2.10 27.81 -67.01
N ASP A 403 -1.83 28.83 -66.20
CA ASP A 403 -2.30 30.21 -66.42
C ASP A 403 -1.86 30.77 -67.78
N ARG A 404 -0.60 30.54 -68.18
CA ARG A 404 -0.09 30.95 -69.49
C ARG A 404 -0.77 30.20 -70.63
N LEU A 405 -0.95 28.90 -70.48
CA LEU A 405 -1.68 28.06 -71.45
C LEU A 405 -3.13 28.52 -71.57
N SER A 406 -3.82 28.76 -70.46
CA SER A 406 -5.19 29.28 -70.44
C SER A 406 -5.28 30.60 -71.20
N ARG A 407 -4.41 31.57 -70.91
CA ARG A 407 -4.37 32.84 -71.65
C ARG A 407 -4.09 32.66 -73.15
N THR A 408 -3.27 31.67 -73.51
CA THR A 408 -2.98 31.38 -74.92
C THR A 408 -4.19 30.76 -75.61
N ILE A 409 -4.89 29.86 -74.93
CA ILE A 409 -6.16 29.29 -75.38
C ILE A 409 -7.20 30.41 -75.54
N ASP A 410 -7.33 31.31 -74.55
CA ASP A 410 -8.24 32.45 -74.62
C ASP A 410 -7.90 33.37 -75.80
N MET A 411 -6.61 33.67 -76.03
CA MET A 411 -6.16 34.46 -77.19
C MET A 411 -6.43 33.77 -78.53
N LEU A 412 -6.28 32.45 -78.60
CA LEU A 412 -6.56 31.67 -79.81
C LEU A 412 -8.08 31.57 -80.06
N ALA A 413 -8.87 31.37 -79.00
CA ALA A 413 -10.33 31.42 -79.05
C ALA A 413 -10.83 32.81 -79.48
N TYR A 414 -10.13 33.89 -79.11
CA TYR A 414 -10.43 35.25 -79.59
C TYR A 414 -10.01 35.53 -81.03
N ARG A 415 -9.12 34.72 -81.64
CA ARG A 415 -8.65 34.92 -83.03
C ARG A 415 -9.49 34.23 -84.08
N GLU A 416 -10.33 33.29 -83.67
CA GLU A 416 -11.35 32.69 -84.52
C GLU A 416 -12.68 32.67 -83.75
N THR A 417 -13.41 33.80 -83.73
CA THR A 417 -14.89 33.78 -83.79
C THR A 417 -15.50 35.19 -83.82
N ILE A 418 -16.27 35.39 -84.89
CA ILE A 418 -17.42 36.28 -85.02
C ILE A 418 -18.33 36.12 -83.77
N PRO A 419 -18.97 37.19 -83.25
CA PRO A 419 -19.77 37.11 -82.03
C PRO A 419 -20.99 36.20 -82.21
N VAL A 420 -20.98 35.03 -81.58
CA VAL A 420 -22.19 34.23 -81.37
C VAL A 420 -22.69 34.50 -79.95
N PRO A 421 -23.98 34.84 -79.76
CA PRO A 421 -24.56 35.12 -78.46
C PRO A 421 -24.66 33.84 -77.62
N PRO A 422 -24.54 33.92 -76.28
CA PRO A 422 -24.66 32.77 -75.40
C PRO A 422 -26.13 32.40 -75.23
N LYS A 423 -26.60 31.53 -76.12
CA LYS A 423 -27.69 30.60 -75.84
C LYS A 423 -27.27 29.24 -76.38
N ASP A 424 -27.39 28.24 -75.51
CA ASP A 424 -27.18 26.83 -75.79
C ASP A 424 -25.68 26.43 -75.88
N LEU A 425 -25.05 26.31 -74.71
CA LEU A 425 -23.91 25.39 -74.56
C LEU A 425 -24.47 23.98 -74.76
N ASP A 426 -24.32 23.48 -75.98
CA ASP A 426 -24.66 22.12 -76.36
C ASP A 426 -23.76 21.14 -75.56
N PRO A 427 -24.35 20.22 -74.76
CA PRO A 427 -23.60 19.21 -74.00
C PRO A 427 -22.79 18.24 -74.89
N THR A 428 -22.82 18.38 -76.21
CA THR A 428 -22.03 17.58 -77.18
C THR A 428 -20.56 17.98 -77.32
N ILE A 429 -20.10 19.07 -76.68
CA ILE A 429 -18.71 19.57 -76.82
C ILE A 429 -17.70 18.79 -75.95
N PHE A 430 -18.16 18.03 -74.97
CA PHE A 430 -17.34 16.95 -74.46
C PHE A 430 -17.40 15.81 -75.48
N ASP A 431 -16.28 15.49 -76.12
CA ASP A 431 -16.14 14.31 -76.95
C ASP A 431 -16.88 13.15 -76.26
N SER A 432 -17.98 12.69 -76.88
CA SER A 432 -18.87 11.70 -76.26
C SER A 432 -18.09 10.45 -75.86
N GLU A 433 -16.97 10.20 -76.54
CA GLU A 433 -16.05 9.13 -76.25
C GLU A 433 -15.21 9.41 -75.01
N ALA A 434 -14.76 10.65 -74.78
CA ALA A 434 -14.03 11.05 -73.57
C ALA A 434 -14.90 11.06 -72.31
N LEU A 435 -16.16 11.54 -72.38
CA LEU A 435 -17.12 11.44 -71.28
C LEU A 435 -17.43 9.98 -70.97
N LYS A 436 -17.65 9.17 -72.00
CA LYS A 436 -17.89 7.73 -71.84
C LYS A 436 -16.68 7.01 -71.22
N ILE A 437 -15.45 7.35 -71.62
CA ILE A 437 -14.22 6.82 -71.02
C ILE A 437 -14.08 7.27 -69.56
N PHE A 438 -14.47 8.49 -69.23
CA PHE A 438 -14.44 9.00 -67.85
C PHE A 438 -15.46 8.27 -66.98
N ASP A 439 -16.71 8.18 -67.43
CA ASP A 439 -17.78 7.47 -66.72
C ASP A 439 -17.45 5.97 -66.56
N GLU A 440 -16.91 5.33 -67.60
CA GLU A 440 -16.43 3.94 -67.53
C GLU A 440 -15.30 3.77 -66.51
N ARG A 441 -14.37 4.73 -66.41
CA ARG A 441 -13.30 4.69 -65.39
C ARG A 441 -13.83 4.90 -63.98
N VAL A 442 -14.76 5.84 -63.79
CA VAL A 442 -15.40 6.08 -62.49
C VAL A 442 -16.17 4.82 -62.06
N GLU A 443 -16.92 4.20 -62.96
CA GLU A 443 -17.68 2.98 -62.68
C GLU A 443 -16.76 1.78 -62.40
N GLN A 444 -15.65 1.64 -63.14
CA GLN A 444 -14.64 0.62 -62.87
C GLN A 444 -14.00 0.79 -61.49
N GLU A 445 -13.73 2.03 -61.06
CA GLU A 445 -13.13 2.29 -59.75
C GLU A 445 -14.13 2.09 -58.61
N ILE A 446 -15.40 2.48 -58.80
CA ILE A 446 -16.51 2.16 -57.90
C ILE A 446 -16.64 0.64 -57.75
N GLN A 447 -16.57 -0.11 -58.85
CA GLN A 447 -16.68 -1.57 -58.83
C GLN A 447 -15.48 -2.24 -58.17
N ARG A 448 -14.24 -1.75 -58.39
CA ARG A 448 -13.05 -2.20 -57.68
C ARG A 448 -13.17 -1.97 -56.17
N LYS A 449 -13.68 -0.80 -55.77
CA LYS A 449 -13.94 -0.47 -54.36
C LYS A 449 -14.97 -1.43 -53.78
N ARG A 450 -16.08 -1.68 -54.48
CA ARG A 450 -17.11 -2.67 -54.07
C ARG A 450 -16.53 -4.06 -53.87
N ASN A 451 -15.66 -4.51 -54.76
CA ASN A 451 -15.01 -5.82 -54.66
C ASN A 451 -14.07 -5.91 -53.44
N ARG A 452 -13.25 -4.88 -53.18
CA ARG A 452 -12.42 -4.79 -51.95
C ARG A 452 -13.28 -4.82 -50.68
N LEU A 453 -14.41 -4.11 -50.67
CA LEU A 453 -15.31 -4.10 -49.52
C LEU A 453 -16.03 -5.45 -49.32
N LYS A 454 -16.40 -6.16 -50.40
CA LYS A 454 -16.94 -7.53 -50.32
C LYS A 454 -15.94 -8.50 -49.67
N GLU A 455 -14.65 -8.35 -49.98
CA GLU A 455 -13.59 -9.15 -49.37
C GLU A 455 -13.43 -8.83 -47.87
N GLN A 456 -13.54 -7.57 -47.47
CA GLN A 456 -13.55 -7.17 -46.06
C GLN A 456 -14.77 -7.72 -45.30
N ILE A 457 -15.95 -7.77 -45.93
CA ILE A 457 -17.16 -8.39 -45.36
C ILE A 457 -16.98 -9.90 -45.18
N ARG A 458 -16.31 -10.58 -46.11
CA ARG A 458 -16.00 -12.01 -45.99
C ARG A 458 -15.21 -12.32 -44.71
N ASN A 459 -14.35 -11.38 -44.30
CA ASN A 459 -13.53 -11.49 -43.09
C ASN A 459 -14.22 -10.94 -41.83
N ASN A 460 -15.36 -10.25 -41.97
CA ASN A 460 -16.08 -9.63 -40.87
C ASN A 460 -17.60 -9.65 -41.14
N PRO A 461 -18.32 -10.71 -40.71
CA PRO A 461 -19.73 -10.90 -41.05
C PRO A 461 -20.68 -9.82 -40.49
N ASP A 462 -20.21 -9.03 -39.53
CA ASP A 462 -20.96 -7.98 -38.84
C ASP A 462 -20.98 -6.63 -39.58
N VAL A 463 -20.39 -6.53 -40.77
CA VAL A 463 -20.47 -5.35 -41.65
C VAL A 463 -21.23 -5.62 -42.95
N GLU A 464 -21.89 -4.58 -43.46
CA GLU A 464 -22.62 -4.52 -44.73
C GLU A 464 -22.10 -3.34 -45.58
N ILE A 465 -22.29 -3.41 -46.91
CA ILE A 465 -22.02 -2.28 -47.79
C ILE A 465 -23.27 -1.41 -47.85
N ILE A 466 -23.12 -0.11 -47.62
CA ILE A 466 -24.11 0.91 -47.96
C ILE A 466 -23.57 1.77 -49.09
N ASP A 467 -24.43 2.23 -49.98
CA ASP A 467 -24.08 3.22 -51.00
C ASP A 467 -24.54 4.60 -50.55
N ILE A 468 -23.63 5.57 -50.55
CA ILE A 468 -23.93 6.98 -50.33
C ILE A 468 -23.45 7.71 -51.58
N ASP A 469 -24.39 8.34 -52.31
CA ASP A 469 -24.13 9.07 -53.55
C ASP A 469 -23.35 8.26 -54.61
N GLY A 470 -23.71 6.98 -54.77
CA GLY A 470 -23.07 6.07 -55.74
C GLY A 470 -21.72 5.51 -55.30
N VAL A 471 -21.21 5.89 -54.13
CA VAL A 471 -19.94 5.41 -53.59
C VAL A 471 -20.19 4.38 -52.47
N PRO A 472 -19.57 3.19 -52.53
CA PRO A 472 -19.79 2.16 -51.51
C PRO A 472 -18.93 2.40 -50.25
N TYR A 473 -19.54 2.19 -49.08
CA TYR A 473 -18.95 2.30 -47.73
C TYR A 473 -19.33 1.11 -46.85
N LEU A 474 -18.52 0.80 -45.83
CA LEU A 474 -18.86 -0.23 -44.83
C LEU A 474 -19.65 0.38 -43.67
N LYS A 475 -20.72 -0.31 -43.27
CA LYS A 475 -21.52 -0.02 -42.07
C LYS A 475 -21.66 -1.31 -41.27
N ARG A 476 -21.63 -1.24 -39.93
CA ARG A 476 -21.93 -2.41 -39.09
C ARG A 476 -23.42 -2.73 -39.12
N LYS A 477 -23.78 -4.01 -39.31
CA LYS A 477 -25.17 -4.51 -39.36
C LYS A 477 -25.88 -4.32 -38.02
N THR A 478 -25.19 -4.61 -36.92
CA THR A 478 -25.70 -4.43 -35.57
C THR A 478 -25.00 -3.25 -34.92
N LYS A 479 -25.77 -2.23 -34.55
CA LYS A 479 -25.30 -1.23 -33.60
C LYS A 479 -24.97 -1.96 -32.31
N THR A 480 -23.76 -1.79 -31.79
CA THR A 480 -23.47 -2.26 -30.43
C THR A 480 -24.42 -1.53 -29.47
N PRO A 481 -24.82 -2.14 -28.34
CA PRO A 481 -25.64 -1.46 -27.33
C PRO A 481 -25.04 -0.10 -26.91
N LYS A 482 -23.71 0.02 -26.95
CA LYS A 482 -22.95 1.24 -26.72
C LYS A 482 -23.17 2.30 -27.80
N GLU A 483 -23.10 1.93 -29.08
CA GLU A 483 -23.39 2.83 -30.19
C GLU A 483 -24.85 3.31 -30.15
N GLU A 484 -25.79 2.46 -29.72
CA GLU A 484 -27.20 2.84 -29.57
C GLU A 484 -27.44 3.80 -28.40
N SER A 485 -26.81 3.57 -27.24
CA SER A 485 -26.80 4.52 -26.11
C SER A 485 -26.21 5.87 -26.51
N PHE A 486 -25.10 5.87 -27.24
CA PHE A 486 -24.40 7.08 -27.67
C PHE A 486 -25.22 7.89 -28.68
N LEU A 487 -25.85 7.22 -29.66
CA LEU A 487 -26.73 7.90 -30.63
C LEU A 487 -27.97 8.50 -29.93
N LYS A 488 -28.57 7.79 -28.97
CA LYS A 488 -29.67 8.34 -28.14
C LYS A 488 -29.23 9.56 -27.34
N ALA A 489 -27.99 9.58 -26.85
CA ALA A 489 -27.44 10.75 -26.17
C ALA A 489 -27.20 11.93 -27.11
N LEU A 490 -26.74 11.69 -28.34
CA LEU A 490 -26.59 12.73 -29.37
C LEU A 490 -27.93 13.32 -29.80
N ASP A 491 -28.96 12.49 -30.01
CA ASP A 491 -30.31 12.96 -30.34
C ASP A 491 -30.88 13.86 -29.23
N LEU A 492 -30.66 13.48 -27.96
CA LEU A 492 -31.06 14.31 -26.82
C LEU A 492 -30.27 15.61 -26.73
N LEU A 493 -28.97 15.60 -27.02
CA LEU A 493 -28.14 16.82 -27.06
C LEU A 493 -28.59 17.78 -28.16
N SER A 494 -28.96 17.25 -29.33
CA SER A 494 -29.54 18.06 -30.41
C SER A 494 -30.85 18.71 -29.98
N LEU A 495 -31.73 17.94 -29.31
CA LEU A 495 -33.01 18.43 -28.80
C LEU A 495 -32.82 19.49 -27.68
N ILE A 496 -31.82 19.31 -26.82
CA ILE A 496 -31.40 20.28 -25.79
C ILE A 496 -30.98 21.60 -26.46
N HIS A 497 -30.21 21.53 -27.55
CA HIS A 497 -29.74 22.71 -28.25
C HIS A 497 -30.90 23.50 -28.89
N GLU A 498 -31.81 22.80 -29.60
CA GLU A 498 -33.01 23.40 -30.19
C GLU A 498 -33.92 24.05 -29.13
N LYS A 499 -34.09 23.39 -27.97
CA LYS A 499 -34.90 23.91 -26.87
C LYS A 499 -34.25 25.13 -26.20
N LYS A 500 -32.92 25.19 -26.08
CA LYS A 500 -32.20 26.39 -25.58
C LYS A 500 -32.46 27.59 -26.47
N ASP A 501 -32.33 27.43 -27.79
CA ASP A 501 -32.59 28.49 -28.77
C ASP A 501 -34.05 28.95 -28.76
N THR A 502 -34.98 28.06 -28.39
CA THR A 502 -36.41 28.34 -28.27
C THR A 502 -36.76 29.08 -26.98
N ILE A 503 -36.02 28.86 -25.88
CA ILE A 503 -36.21 29.55 -24.59
C ILE A 503 -35.94 31.05 -24.72
N ASP A 504 -34.88 31.42 -25.43
CA ASP A 504 -34.47 32.81 -25.58
C ASP A 504 -35.47 33.65 -26.39
N LYS A 505 -36.33 33.00 -27.19
CA LYS A 505 -37.31 33.63 -28.07
C LYS A 505 -38.73 33.74 -27.47
N ASN A 506 -38.99 33.20 -26.29
CA ASN A 506 -40.35 33.08 -25.72
C ASN A 506 -40.62 34.00 -24.53
N SER A 507 -41.91 34.26 -24.24
CA SER A 507 -42.36 35.09 -23.11
C SER A 507 -42.01 34.48 -21.74
N LYS A 508 -41.88 35.32 -20.70
CA LYS A 508 -41.43 34.91 -19.36
C LYS A 508 -42.22 33.73 -18.75
N SER A 509 -43.51 33.58 -19.04
CA SER A 509 -44.28 32.43 -18.52
C SER A 509 -43.91 31.13 -19.24
N LYS A 510 -43.75 31.14 -20.57
CA LYS A 510 -43.34 29.97 -21.38
C LYS A 510 -41.89 29.56 -21.12
N GLN A 511 -41.02 30.51 -20.79
CA GLN A 511 -39.62 30.21 -20.42
C GLN A 511 -39.52 29.30 -19.19
N LYS A 512 -40.44 29.43 -18.24
CA LYS A 512 -40.44 28.59 -17.02
C LYS A 512 -40.71 27.12 -17.36
N ASP A 513 -41.69 26.87 -18.23
CA ASP A 513 -42.06 25.51 -18.63
C ASP A 513 -40.99 24.88 -19.52
N LEU A 514 -40.42 25.63 -20.47
CA LEU A 514 -39.33 25.15 -21.32
C LEU A 514 -38.04 24.86 -20.53
N LYS A 515 -37.72 25.66 -19.50
CA LYS A 515 -36.57 25.38 -18.60
C LYS A 515 -36.76 24.07 -17.84
N LYS A 516 -37.99 23.78 -17.38
CA LYS A 516 -38.30 22.51 -16.70
C LYS A 516 -38.18 21.30 -17.64
N GLU A 517 -38.56 21.47 -18.90
CA GLU A 517 -38.40 20.44 -19.94
C GLU A 517 -36.92 20.22 -20.28
N LEU A 518 -36.14 21.30 -20.38
CA LEU A 518 -34.69 21.27 -20.62
C LEU A 518 -33.95 20.52 -19.50
N ASP A 519 -34.26 20.83 -18.23
CA ASP A 519 -33.68 20.14 -17.07
C ASP A 519 -33.94 18.62 -17.12
N LYS A 520 -35.14 18.22 -17.56
CA LYS A 520 -35.52 16.82 -17.71
C LYS A 520 -34.69 16.11 -18.79
N LEU A 521 -34.47 16.77 -19.93
CA LEU A 521 -33.65 16.25 -21.03
C LEU A 521 -32.17 16.14 -20.64
N GLU A 522 -31.63 17.14 -19.94
CA GLU A 522 -30.25 17.12 -19.44
C GLU A 522 -30.05 15.98 -18.42
N GLN A 523 -31.01 15.74 -17.53
CA GLN A 523 -30.97 14.61 -16.60
C GLN A 523 -31.04 13.26 -17.31
N GLN A 524 -31.89 13.12 -18.33
CA GLN A 524 -32.00 11.89 -19.11
C GLN A 524 -30.71 11.58 -19.87
N THR A 525 -30.07 12.60 -20.45
CA THR A 525 -28.79 12.48 -21.15
C THR A 525 -27.67 12.04 -20.20
N LYS A 526 -27.57 12.67 -19.02
CA LYS A 526 -26.60 12.30 -17.98
C LYS A 526 -26.75 10.85 -17.53
N ARG A 527 -28.00 10.38 -17.36
CA ARG A 527 -28.29 9.00 -16.96
C ARG A 527 -27.79 7.99 -18.00
N LEU A 528 -28.05 8.24 -19.28
CA LEU A 528 -27.57 7.36 -20.37
C LEU A 528 -26.04 7.26 -20.41
N LEU A 529 -25.34 8.37 -20.23
CA LEU A 529 -23.86 8.39 -20.22
C LEU A 529 -23.28 7.68 -18.98
N LEU A 530 -23.92 7.81 -17.82
CA LEU A 530 -23.50 7.14 -16.59
C LEU A 530 -23.72 5.63 -16.64
N ASP A 531 -24.86 5.18 -17.19
CA ASP A 531 -25.15 3.75 -17.37
C ASP A 531 -24.12 3.10 -18.31
N ASP A 532 -23.70 3.80 -19.38
CA ASP A 532 -22.64 3.34 -20.29
C ASP A 532 -21.25 3.28 -19.61
N LEU A 533 -20.91 4.29 -18.80
CA LEU A 533 -19.66 4.32 -18.03
C LEU A 533 -19.60 3.18 -17.01
N SER A 534 -20.72 2.92 -16.32
CA SER A 534 -20.85 1.83 -15.34
C SER A 534 -20.65 0.46 -15.99
N LYS A 535 -21.28 0.21 -17.15
CA LYS A 535 -21.06 -1.02 -17.92
C LYS A 535 -19.62 -1.17 -18.37
N HIS A 536 -18.98 -0.10 -18.85
CA HIS A 536 -17.59 -0.14 -19.30
C HIS A 536 -16.60 -0.50 -18.18
N LEU A 537 -16.83 0.01 -16.97
CA LEU A 537 -16.04 -0.32 -15.79
C LEU A 537 -16.23 -1.78 -15.36
N THR A 538 -17.43 -2.32 -15.57
CA THR A 538 -17.77 -3.72 -15.24
C THR A 538 -17.10 -4.70 -16.23
N ASP A 539 -17.13 -4.43 -17.53
CA ASP A 539 -16.56 -5.31 -18.56
C ASP A 539 -15.01 -5.39 -18.51
N LYS A 540 -14.34 -4.31 -18.10
CA LYS A 540 -12.87 -4.26 -18.01
C LYS A 540 -12.28 -4.88 -16.73
N LEU A 541 -13.13 -5.25 -15.76
CA LEU A 541 -12.70 -5.80 -14.47
C LEU A 541 -13.39 -7.16 -14.17
N PRO A 542 -13.24 -8.19 -15.02
CA PRO A 542 -14.05 -9.41 -14.97
C PRO A 542 -13.88 -10.27 -13.70
N ASN A 543 -12.87 -9.98 -12.85
CA ASN A 543 -12.56 -10.76 -11.64
C ASN A 543 -12.70 -9.98 -10.31
N LYS A 544 -13.37 -8.81 -10.32
CA LYS A 544 -13.78 -8.14 -9.08
C LYS A 544 -15.28 -7.88 -9.19
N GLY A 545 -16.08 -8.58 -8.38
CA GLY A 545 -17.48 -8.21 -8.19
C GLY A 545 -17.61 -6.72 -7.82
N PRO A 546 -18.75 -6.08 -8.12
CA PRO A 546 -18.88 -4.63 -8.07
C PRO A 546 -18.90 -4.18 -6.61
N ILE A 547 -17.73 -3.88 -6.08
CA ILE A 547 -17.59 -3.18 -4.81
C ILE A 547 -16.73 -1.98 -5.13
N LEU A 548 -17.38 -0.87 -5.46
CA LEU A 548 -16.69 0.41 -5.48
C LEU A 548 -16.28 0.73 -4.05
N THR A 549 -15.00 1.04 -3.89
CA THR A 549 -14.45 1.56 -2.64
C THR A 549 -15.08 2.91 -2.30
N ASN A 550 -15.06 3.29 -1.03
CA ASN A 550 -15.58 4.60 -0.61
C ASN A 550 -14.87 5.78 -1.32
N ASP A 551 -13.64 5.58 -1.79
CA ASP A 551 -12.89 6.61 -2.52
C ASP A 551 -13.37 6.71 -3.98
N GLU A 552 -13.70 5.57 -4.62
CA GLU A 552 -14.35 5.56 -5.95
C GLU A 552 -15.76 6.16 -5.90
N ILE A 553 -16.51 5.90 -4.82
CA ILE A 553 -17.81 6.55 -4.58
C ILE A 553 -17.65 8.07 -4.45
N LYS A 554 -16.61 8.56 -3.77
CA LYS A 554 -16.34 10.00 -3.66
C LYS A 554 -15.95 10.63 -4.99
N ILE A 555 -15.19 9.93 -5.83
CA ILE A 555 -14.85 10.41 -7.18
C ILE A 555 -16.14 10.55 -8.01
N ILE A 556 -17.05 9.58 -7.91
CA ILE A 556 -18.36 9.65 -8.59
C ILE A 556 -19.20 10.82 -8.05
N GLU A 557 -19.25 11.04 -6.73
CA GLU A 557 -19.96 12.18 -6.13
C GLU A 557 -19.36 13.54 -6.59
N GLN A 558 -18.04 13.60 -6.77
CA GLN A 558 -17.33 14.78 -7.26
C GLN A 558 -17.65 15.06 -8.74
N GLU A 559 -17.62 14.05 -9.59
CA GLU A 559 -17.98 14.16 -11.02
C GLU A 559 -19.46 14.50 -11.22
N LEU A 560 -20.34 13.99 -10.36
CA LEU A 560 -21.78 14.29 -10.41
C LEU A 560 -22.13 15.68 -9.86
N GLY A 561 -21.23 16.33 -9.14
CA GLY A 561 -21.48 17.59 -8.43
C GLY A 561 -22.57 17.47 -7.35
N ARG A 562 -22.91 16.26 -6.91
CA ARG A 562 -23.88 16.00 -5.83
C ARG A 562 -23.55 14.70 -5.09
N PRO A 563 -23.90 14.60 -3.79
CA PRO A 563 -23.82 13.33 -3.08
C PRO A 563 -24.79 12.30 -3.67
N LEU A 564 -24.37 11.03 -3.65
CA LEU A 564 -25.22 9.90 -4.03
C LEU A 564 -26.21 9.62 -2.89
N THR A 565 -27.44 9.26 -3.25
CA THR A 565 -28.49 8.87 -2.30
C THR A 565 -28.10 7.55 -1.61
N THR A 566 -28.75 7.24 -0.49
CA THR A 566 -28.51 5.98 0.23
C THR A 566 -28.82 4.74 -0.63
N GLU A 567 -29.79 4.84 -1.54
CA GLU A 567 -30.13 3.76 -2.48
C GLU A 567 -29.10 3.63 -3.60
N GLU A 568 -28.61 4.75 -4.16
CA GLU A 568 -27.52 4.76 -5.15
C GLU A 568 -26.22 4.20 -4.55
N LYS A 569 -25.91 4.52 -3.29
CA LYS A 569 -24.74 3.95 -2.59
C LYS A 569 -24.89 2.44 -2.35
N LYS A 570 -26.11 1.99 -2.02
CA LYS A 570 -26.41 0.57 -1.82
C LYS A 570 -26.29 -0.22 -3.11
N SER A 571 -26.82 0.26 -4.23
CA SER A 571 -26.71 -0.45 -5.53
C SER A 571 -25.27 -0.57 -6.02
N LEU A 572 -24.39 0.36 -5.64
CA LEU A 572 -22.95 0.34 -5.96
C LEU A 572 -22.09 -0.51 -5.00
N THR A 573 -22.67 -1.07 -3.92
CA THR A 573 -21.95 -1.83 -2.88
C THR A 573 -22.50 -3.21 -2.56
N ILE A 574 -23.65 -3.62 -3.10
CA ILE A 574 -24.30 -4.91 -2.76
C ILE A 574 -23.71 -6.09 -3.56
N GLN A 575 -23.30 -7.15 -2.86
CA GLN A 575 -23.06 -8.47 -3.45
C GLN A 575 -24.37 -9.15 -3.89
N PRO A 576 -24.40 -9.93 -4.98
CA PRO A 576 -25.48 -10.89 -5.18
C PRO A 576 -25.47 -11.87 -4.01
N THR A 577 -26.61 -12.03 -3.34
CA THR A 577 -26.80 -13.07 -2.34
C THR A 577 -26.55 -14.44 -2.98
N ALA A 578 -25.39 -15.03 -2.68
CA ALA A 578 -25.10 -16.40 -3.04
C ALA A 578 -26.09 -17.32 -2.31
N LYS A 579 -27.12 -17.77 -3.03
CA LYS A 579 -27.87 -18.99 -2.67
C LYS A 579 -26.86 -20.14 -2.60
N LYS A 580 -26.85 -20.82 -1.46
CA LYS A 580 -26.09 -22.05 -1.21
C LYS A 580 -26.26 -23.05 -2.36
N PHE A 581 -25.14 -23.53 -2.89
CA PHE A 581 -24.99 -24.85 -3.50
C PHE A 581 -23.89 -25.59 -2.74
#